data_AF-A0A2N5W0V0-F1
#
_entry.id   AF-A0A2N5W0V0-F1
#
_cell.length_a   1.000
_cell.length_b   1.000
_cell.length_c   1.000
_cell.angle_alpha   90.00
_cell.angle_beta   90.00
_cell.angle_gamma   90.00
#
_symmetry.space_group_name_H-M   'P 1'
#
loop_
_entity.id
_entity.type
_entity.pdbx_description
1 polymer ?
#
loop_
_entity_poly.entity_id
_entity_poly.type
_entity_poly.pdbx_seq_one_letter_code
_entity_poly.pdbx_strand_id
1 'polypeptide(L)'
;MSSASAIRLSRFQKFRRYMQYQAHENPAIFWSVAIGAAGPVLLATVPPIRRNYFGYVSPDPIPMSYPLPQRKRNTELKGYDD
;
A
#
# COMPACT_ATOMS: atom_id res chain seq x y z
N MET A 1 -35.34 -1.28 -25.77
CA MET A 1 -34.03 -1.41 -25.09
C MET A 1 -32.94 -1.23 -26.13
N SER A 2 -32.13 -0.16 -26.02
CA SER A 2 -31.16 0.25 -27.05
C SER A 2 -30.04 -0.78 -27.24
N SER A 3 -29.73 -1.15 -28.48
CA SER A 3 -28.78 -2.19 -28.91
C SER A 3 -27.36 -2.03 -28.33
N ALA A 4 -26.99 -0.83 -27.89
CA ALA A 4 -25.72 -0.55 -27.23
C ALA A 4 -25.57 -1.23 -25.84
N SER A 5 -26.69 -1.44 -25.14
CA SER A 5 -26.69 -2.08 -23.81
C SER A 5 -26.43 -3.60 -23.87
N ALA A 6 -26.98 -4.28 -24.88
CA ALA A 6 -26.79 -5.72 -25.09
C ALA A 6 -25.34 -6.09 -25.44
N ILE A 7 -24.65 -5.25 -26.22
CA ILE A 7 -23.23 -5.43 -26.55
C ILE A 7 -22.36 -5.29 -25.29
N ARG A 8 -22.70 -4.40 -24.35
CA ARG A 8 -21.96 -4.20 -23.10
C ARG A 8 -22.04 -5.41 -22.17
N LEU A 9 -23.24 -5.96 -21.96
CA LEU A 9 -23.40 -7.13 -21.07
C LEU A 9 -22.71 -8.38 -21.61
N SER A 10 -22.74 -8.61 -22.93
CA SER A 10 -22.10 -9.79 -23.54
C SER A 10 -20.57 -9.82 -23.37
N ARG A 11 -19.90 -8.66 -23.32
CA ARG A 11 -18.44 -8.58 -23.12
C ARG A 11 -18.03 -8.96 -21.70
N PHE A 12 -18.75 -8.48 -20.69
CA PHE A 12 -18.50 -8.86 -19.29
C PHE A 12 -18.79 -10.34 -19.01
N GLN A 13 -19.83 -10.90 -19.61
CA GLN A 13 -20.15 -12.32 -19.49
C GLN A 13 -19.05 -13.21 -20.09
N LYS A 14 -18.53 -12.85 -21.28
CA LYS A 14 -17.40 -13.55 -21.91
C LYS A 14 -16.14 -13.45 -21.05
N PHE A 15 -15.84 -12.27 -20.53
CA PHE A 15 -14.70 -12.07 -19.63
C PHE A 15 -14.81 -12.93 -18.36
N ARG A 16 -15.97 -12.94 -17.70
CA ARG A 16 -16.20 -13.77 -16.50
C ARG A 16 -16.01 -15.26 -16.79
N ARG A 17 -16.57 -15.76 -17.90
CA ARG A 17 -16.42 -17.16 -18.30
C ARG A 17 -14.96 -17.52 -18.61
N TYR A 18 -14.21 -16.60 -19.23
CA TYR A 18 -12.78 -16.77 -19.47
C TYR A 18 -11.97 -16.82 -18.18
N MET A 19 -12.23 -15.91 -17.22
CA MET A 19 -11.56 -15.93 -15.91
C MET A 19 -11.85 -17.22 -15.14
N GLN A 20 -13.11 -17.67 -15.15
CA GLN A 20 -13.49 -18.95 -14.55
C GLN A 20 -12.76 -20.13 -15.20
N TYR A 21 -12.70 -20.17 -16.54
CA TYR A 21 -11.96 -21.20 -17.26
C TYR A 21 -10.48 -21.23 -16.86
N GLN A 22 -9.80 -20.08 -16.83
CA GLN A 22 -8.39 -20.03 -16.47
C GLN A 22 -8.12 -20.39 -15.01
N ALA A 23 -9.06 -20.08 -14.10
CA ALA A 23 -8.95 -20.48 -12.70
C ALA A 23 -9.01 -22.01 -12.50
N HIS A 24 -9.70 -22.74 -13.39
CA HIS A 24 -9.81 -24.20 -13.34
C HIS A 24 -8.74 -24.93 -14.14
N GLU A 25 -8.48 -24.48 -15.38
CA GLU A 25 -7.55 -25.15 -16.30
C GLU A 25 -6.08 -24.86 -15.94
N ASN A 26 -5.78 -23.61 -15.58
CA ASN A 26 -4.42 -23.14 -15.30
C ASN A 26 -4.33 -22.40 -13.96
N PRO A 27 -4.65 -23.07 -12.83
CA PRO A 27 -4.80 -22.41 -11.53
C PRO A 27 -3.53 -21.70 -11.09
N ALA A 28 -2.35 -22.29 -11.34
CA ALA A 28 -1.07 -21.73 -10.93
C ALA A 28 -0.83 -20.34 -11.56
N ILE A 29 -1.06 -20.20 -12.87
CA ILE A 29 -0.84 -18.94 -13.58
C ILE A 29 -1.88 -17.90 -13.14
N PHE A 30 -3.16 -18.29 -13.09
CA PHE A 30 -4.24 -17.40 -12.74
C PHE A 30 -4.05 -16.78 -11.34
N TRP A 31 -3.81 -17.61 -10.33
CA TRP A 31 -3.65 -17.14 -8.95
C TRP A 31 -2.32 -16.40 -8.73
N SER A 32 -1.25 -16.76 -9.43
CA SER A 32 0.00 -16.00 -9.37
C SER A 32 -0.18 -14.56 -9.82
N VAL A 33 -0.89 -14.35 -10.95
CA VAL A 33 -1.18 -13.00 -11.45
C VAL A 33 -2.17 -12.29 -10.55
N ALA A 34 -3.22 -12.96 -10.07
CA ALA A 34 -4.23 -12.34 -9.21
C ALA A 34 -3.62 -11.85 -7.88
N ILE A 35 -2.81 -12.68 -7.22
CA ILE A 35 -2.14 -12.32 -5.97
C ILE A 35 -1.05 -11.27 -6.22
N GLY A 36 -0.29 -11.41 -7.31
CA GLY A 36 0.71 -10.43 -7.72
C GLY A 36 0.11 -9.05 -7.98
N ALA A 37 -1.06 -8.97 -8.59
CA ALA A 37 -1.80 -7.73 -8.80
C ALA A 37 -2.47 -7.21 -7.51
N ALA A 38 -2.92 -8.10 -6.63
CA ALA A 38 -3.54 -7.72 -5.36
C ALA A 38 -2.54 -6.97 -4.46
N GLY A 39 -1.25 -7.32 -4.46
CA GLY A 39 -0.23 -6.66 -3.65
C GLY A 39 -0.16 -5.13 -3.85
N PRO A 40 0.12 -4.63 -5.08
CA PRO A 40 0.15 -3.20 -5.37
C PRO A 40 -1.18 -2.49 -5.09
N VAL A 41 -2.32 -3.15 -5.36
CA VAL A 41 -3.65 -2.59 -5.07
C VAL A 41 -3.84 -2.40 -3.56
N LEU A 42 -3.46 -3.39 -2.75
CA LEU A 42 -3.53 -3.30 -1.30
C LEU A 42 -2.54 -2.25 -0.76
N LEU A 43 -1.33 -2.16 -1.32
CA LEU A 43 -0.36 -1.13 -0.93
C LEU A 43 -0.89 0.28 -1.21
N ALA A 44 -1.62 0.49 -2.31
CA ALA A 44 -2.20 1.79 -2.63
C ALA A 44 -3.43 2.13 -1.77
N THR A 45 -4.24 1.12 -1.42
CA THR A 45 -5.56 1.36 -0.78
C THR A 45 -5.54 1.21 0.73
N VAL A 46 -4.80 0.25 1.29
CA VAL A 46 -4.84 -0.06 2.73
C VAL A 46 -4.18 1.04 3.59
N PRO A 47 -2.98 1.57 3.27
CA PRO A 47 -2.36 2.61 4.09
C PRO A 47 -3.18 3.90 4.27
N PRO A 48 -3.80 4.51 3.24
CA PRO A 48 -4.63 5.69 3.45
C PRO A 48 -5.89 5.36 4.26
N ILE A 49 -6.51 4.18 4.06
CA ILE A 49 -7.66 3.77 4.85
C ILE A 49 -7.28 3.64 6.33
N ARG A 50 -6.14 2.99 6.59
CA ARG A 50 -5.62 2.78 7.94
C ARG A 50 -5.32 4.09 8.68
N ARG A 51 -4.70 5.06 8.00
CA ARG A 51 -4.37 6.36 8.60
C ARG A 51 -5.61 7.24 8.80
N ASN A 52 -6.51 7.28 7.83
CA ASN A 52 -7.61 8.25 7.82
C ASN A 52 -8.84 7.79 8.60
N TYR A 53 -9.17 6.49 8.60
CA TYR A 53 -10.40 5.97 9.21
C TYR A 53 -10.15 5.20 10.50
N PHE A 54 -9.02 4.50 10.63
CA PHE A 54 -8.69 3.70 11.81
C PHE A 54 -7.78 4.41 12.82
N GLY A 55 -7.48 5.70 12.59
CA GLY A 55 -6.72 6.53 13.54
C GLY A 55 -5.27 6.06 13.76
N TYR A 56 -4.71 5.27 12.83
CA TYR A 56 -3.35 4.80 12.97
C TYR A 56 -2.34 5.92 12.74
N VAL A 57 -1.49 6.16 13.73
CA VAL A 57 -0.36 7.10 13.66
C VAL A 57 0.93 6.33 13.47
N SER A 58 1.75 6.76 12.51
CA SER A 58 3.09 6.19 12.31
C SER A 58 3.97 6.51 13.53
N PRO A 59 4.75 5.55 14.05
CA PRO A 59 5.70 5.84 15.12
C PRO A 59 6.76 6.82 14.65
N ASP A 60 7.30 7.60 15.59
CA ASP A 60 8.41 8.50 15.33
C ASP A 60 9.66 7.72 14.90
N PRO A 61 10.50 8.29 14.03
CA PRO A 61 11.71 7.64 13.57
C PRO A 61 12.71 7.44 14.72
N ILE A 62 13.31 6.27 14.78
CA ILE A 62 14.36 5.95 15.75
C ILE A 62 15.62 6.77 15.40
N PRO A 63 16.29 7.39 16.39
CA PRO A 63 17.54 8.11 16.14
C PRO A 63 18.62 7.14 15.66
N MET A 64 19.14 7.39 14.46
CA MET A 64 20.25 6.61 13.87
C MET A 64 21.63 7.11 14.33
N SER A 65 21.68 8.23 15.05
CA SER A 65 22.90 8.87 15.54
C SER A 65 22.64 9.56 16.88
N TYR A 66 23.72 9.96 17.55
CA TYR A 66 23.61 10.72 18.78
C TYR A 66 22.85 12.04 18.52
N PRO A 67 21.76 12.33 19.27
CA PRO A 67 20.94 13.50 19.02
C PRO A 67 21.68 14.78 19.43
N LEU A 68 22.38 15.38 18.46
CA LEU A 68 23.07 16.64 18.65
C LEU A 68 22.05 17.79 18.68
N PRO A 69 22.03 18.61 19.75
CA PRO A 69 21.12 19.74 19.82
C PRO A 69 21.53 20.79 18.78
N GLN A 70 20.55 21.33 18.05
CA GLN A 70 20.74 22.39 17.05
C GLN A 70 20.89 23.76 17.75
N ARG A 71 21.90 23.89 18.61
CA ARG A 71 22.20 25.13 19.35
C ARG A 71 23.69 25.44 19.28
N LYS A 72 24.02 26.72 19.46
CA LYS A 72 25.43 27.15 19.65
C LYS A 72 25.98 26.56 20.95
N ARG A 73 27.30 26.36 20.98
CA ARG A 73 28.01 25.93 22.20
C ARG A 73 27.76 26.96 23.31
N ASN A 74 27.42 26.47 24.49
CA ASN A 74 27.31 27.32 25.67
C ASN A 74 28.70 27.45 26.29
N THR A 75 29.24 28.66 26.35
CA THR A 75 30.57 28.97 26.92
C THR A 75 30.52 29.30 28.41
N GLU A 76 29.33 29.40 29.01
CA GLU A 76 29.14 29.77 30.43
C GLU A 76 29.15 28.55 31.38
N LEU A 77 29.26 27.33 30.84
CA LEU A 77 29.29 26.09 31.63
C LEU A 77 30.60 26.01 32.42
N LYS A 78 30.52 25.69 33.72
CA LYS A 78 31.66 25.54 34.66
C LYS A 78 31.46 24.31 35.54
N GLY A 79 32.53 23.80 36.17
CA GLY A 79 32.43 22.75 37.21
C GLY A 79 33.21 21.45 36.95
N TYR A 80 33.94 21.37 35.84
CA TYR A 80 34.90 20.29 35.53
C TYR A 80 36.19 20.90 34.96
N ASP A 81 36.51 22.13 35.38
CA ASP A 81 37.79 22.76 35.12
C ASP A 81 38.84 22.11 36.04
N ASP A 82 40.10 22.00 35.59
CA ASP A 82 41.20 21.38 36.35
C ASP A 82 41.40 21.96 37.76
#